data_AF-A0A1D1ZW13-F1
#
_entry.id   AF-A0A1D1ZW13-F1
#
_cell.length_a   1.000
_cell.length_b   1.000
_cell.length_c   1.000
_cell.angle_alpha   90.00
_cell.angle_beta   90.00
_cell.angle_gamma   90.00
#
_symmetry.space_group_name_H-M   'P 1'
#
loop_
_entity.id
_entity.type
_entity.pdbx_description
1 polymer ?
#
loop_
_entity_poly.entity_id
_entity_poly.type
_entity_poly.pdbx_seq_one_letter_code
_entity_poly.pdbx_strand_id
1 'polypeptide(L)'
;LLEPYFMQVDNTYNKLQTLCEYIDDTEDYINIELDSHRNELIRLDLVLTALTASVALITAITSLFAMNLELSPGVQGQGPYWQFIVVSVVCCLAAAFIFTGVMVYCRWKRLI
;
A
#
# COMPACT_ATOMS: atom_id res chain seq x y z
N LEU A 1 40.91 7.40 -52.75
CA LEU A 1 40.49 8.63 -52.02
C LEU A 1 39.06 8.55 -51.49
N LEU A 2 38.08 7.90 -52.15
CA LEU A 2 36.72 7.70 -51.62
C LEU A 2 36.60 6.62 -50.54
N GLU A 3 37.43 5.58 -50.60
CA GLU A 3 37.45 4.44 -49.68
C GLU A 3 37.56 4.79 -48.18
N PRO A 4 38.42 5.75 -47.75
CA PRO A 4 38.40 6.20 -46.35
C PRO A 4 37.10 6.90 -45.95
N TYR A 5 36.41 7.57 -46.87
CA TYR A 5 35.10 8.18 -46.58
C TYR A 5 34.03 7.12 -46.39
N PHE A 6 34.00 6.08 -47.24
CA PHE A 6 33.08 4.96 -47.07
C PHE A 6 33.32 4.22 -45.75
N MET A 7 34.58 3.94 -45.40
CA MET A 7 34.91 3.37 -44.08
C MET A 7 34.47 4.26 -42.92
N GLN A 8 34.61 5.58 -43.04
CA GLN A 8 34.23 6.50 -41.97
C GLN A 8 32.70 6.56 -41.80
N VAL A 9 31.96 6.52 -42.90
CA VAL A 9 30.49 6.42 -42.89
C VAL A 9 30.04 5.11 -42.26
N ASP A 10 30.62 3.97 -42.65
CA ASP A 10 30.30 2.65 -42.05
C ASP A 10 30.61 2.60 -40.55
N ASN A 11 31.78 3.12 -40.15
CA ASN A 11 32.14 3.22 -38.73
C ASN A 11 31.19 4.12 -37.95
N THR A 12 30.68 5.18 -38.58
CA THR A 12 29.71 6.08 -37.94
C THR A 12 28.35 5.41 -37.85
N TYR A 13 27.92 4.71 -38.89
CA TYR A 13 26.67 3.95 -38.92
C TYR A 13 26.64 2.86 -37.83
N ASN A 14 27.72 2.07 -37.71
CA ASN A 14 27.84 1.06 -36.67
C ASN A 14 27.76 1.66 -35.25
N LYS A 15 28.43 2.80 -35.02
CA LYS A 15 28.32 3.51 -33.73
C LYS A 15 26.91 4.03 -33.45
N LEU A 16 26.23 4.54 -34.48
CA LEU A 16 24.86 5.04 -34.38
C LEU A 16 23.91 3.89 -34.04
N GLN A 17 24.10 2.74 -34.68
CA GLN A 17 23.32 1.53 -34.40
C GLN A 17 23.55 1.03 -32.96
N THR A 18 24.80 0.97 -32.49
CA THR A 18 25.10 0.61 -31.10
C THR A 18 24.51 1.62 -30.11
N LEU A 19 24.50 2.92 -30.43
CA LEU A 19 23.85 3.92 -29.57
C LEU A 19 22.33 3.77 -29.54
N CYS A 20 21.70 3.43 -30.66
CA CYS A 20 20.28 3.10 -30.70
C CYS A 20 19.98 1.88 -29.82
N GLU A 21 20.77 0.81 -29.92
CA GLU A 21 20.65 -0.37 -29.05
C GLU A 21 20.80 -0.01 -27.57
N TYR A 22 21.77 0.84 -27.21
CA TYR A 22 21.90 1.33 -25.83
C TYR A 22 20.69 2.14 -25.33
N ILE A 23 20.07 2.92 -26.21
CA ILE A 23 18.87 3.70 -25.87
C ILE A 23 17.69 2.75 -25.64
N ASP A 24 17.50 1.77 -26.52
CA ASP A 24 16.43 0.77 -26.40
C ASP A 24 16.61 -0.07 -25.11
N ASP A 25 17.83 -0.53 -24.82
CA ASP A 25 18.16 -1.24 -23.58
C ASP A 25 17.83 -0.39 -22.33
N THR A 26 18.07 0.92 -22.41
CA THR A 26 17.76 1.86 -21.32
C THR A 26 16.25 2.09 -21.18
N GLU A 27 15.52 2.18 -22.29
CA GLU A 27 14.06 2.31 -22.29
C GLU A 27 13.38 1.09 -21.65
N ASP A 28 13.82 -0.11 -22.02
CA ASP A 28 13.34 -1.36 -21.44
C ASP A 28 13.64 -1.45 -19.94
N TYR A 29 14.84 -1.03 -19.52
CA TYR A 29 15.18 -0.96 -18.10
C TYR A 29 14.26 0.00 -17.33
N ILE A 30 14.02 1.20 -17.86
CA ILE A 30 13.13 2.20 -17.24
C ILE A 30 11.69 1.66 -17.17
N ASN A 31 11.22 0.98 -18.21
CA ASN A 31 9.87 0.40 -18.23
C ASN A 31 9.68 -0.65 -17.13
N ILE A 32 10.66 -1.55 -16.94
CA ILE A 32 10.63 -2.55 -15.88
C ILE A 32 10.63 -1.89 -14.49
N GLU A 33 11.49 -0.88 -14.30
CA GLU A 33 11.59 -0.17 -13.01
C GLU A 33 10.30 0.61 -12.69
N LEU A 34 9.69 1.25 -13.69
CA LEU A 34 8.44 1.97 -13.54
C LEU A 34 7.30 1.02 -13.14
N ASP A 35 7.23 -0.16 -13.75
CA ASP A 35 6.23 -1.18 -13.40
C ASP A 35 6.47 -1.74 -11.99
N SER A 36 7.72 -1.93 -11.59
CA SER A 36 8.09 -2.32 -10.22
C SER A 36 7.61 -1.27 -9.20
N HIS A 37 7.89 0.01 -9.43
CA HIS A 37 7.45 1.10 -8.56
C HIS A 37 5.92 1.24 -8.51
N ARG A 38 5.23 1.09 -9.65
CA ARG A 38 3.76 1.07 -9.66
C ARG A 38 3.21 -0.06 -8.81
N ASN A 39 3.80 -1.25 -8.90
CA ASN A 39 3.38 -2.40 -8.11
C ASN A 39 3.63 -2.18 -6.61
N GLU A 40 4.74 -1.53 -6.24
CA GLU A 40 5.01 -1.12 -4.86
C GLU A 40 3.97 -0.11 -4.34
N LEU A 41 3.62 0.90 -5.14
CA LEU A 41 2.61 1.89 -4.77
C LEU A 41 1.23 1.27 -4.56
N ILE A 42 0.79 0.38 -5.46
CA ILE A 42 -0.48 -0.35 -5.32
C ILE A 42 -0.49 -1.19 -4.03
N ARG A 43 0.64 -1.82 -3.72
CA ARG A 43 0.79 -2.60 -2.49
C ARG A 43 0.68 -1.73 -1.25
N LEU A 44 1.31 -0.55 -1.23
CA LEU A 44 1.17 0.41 -0.12
C LEU A 44 -0.26 0.92 0.02
N ASP A 45 -0.90 1.27 -1.10
CA ASP A 45 -2.28 1.76 -1.12
C ASP A 45 -3.28 0.73 -0.57
N LEU A 46 -3.11 -0.55 -0.94
CA LEU A 46 -3.90 -1.65 -0.41
C LEU A 46 -3.75 -1.79 1.12
N VAL A 47 -2.53 -1.68 1.64
CA VAL A 47 -2.26 -1.76 3.08
C VAL A 47 -2.88 -0.58 3.82
N LEU A 48 -2.73 0.63 3.29
CA LEU A 48 -3.29 1.85 3.88
C LEU A 48 -4.83 1.81 3.88
N THR A 49 -5.44 1.43 2.77
CA THR A 49 -6.90 1.32 2.64
C THR A 49 -7.46 0.27 3.60
N ALA A 50 -6.80 -0.89 3.74
CA ALA A 50 -7.20 -1.91 4.70
C ALA A 50 -7.09 -1.44 6.17
N LEU A 51 -6.05 -0.67 6.48
CA LEU A 51 -5.88 -0.05 7.80
C LEU A 51 -7.00 0.98 8.07
N THR A 52 -7.28 1.86 7.13
CA THR A 52 -8.35 2.85 7.28
C THR A 52 -9.72 2.19 7.42
N ALA A 53 -9.99 1.12 6.67
CA ALA A 53 -11.23 0.36 6.78
C ALA A 53 -11.41 -0.29 8.16
N SER A 54 -10.35 -0.88 8.73
CA SER A 54 -10.42 -1.49 10.06
C SER A 54 -10.67 -0.44 11.15
N VAL A 55 -9.97 0.70 11.09
CA VAL A 55 -10.16 1.83 12.02
C VAL A 55 -11.57 2.42 11.90
N ALA A 56 -12.10 2.54 10.68
CA ALA A 56 -13.45 3.04 10.45
C ALA A 56 -14.52 2.15 11.11
N LEU A 57 -14.38 0.82 11.03
CA LEU A 57 -15.29 -0.12 11.68
C LEU A 57 -15.26 -0.01 13.21
N ILE A 58 -14.07 0.09 13.81
CA ILE A 58 -13.91 0.30 15.27
C ILE A 58 -14.59 1.61 15.68
N THR A 59 -14.32 2.68 14.92
CA THR A 59 -14.82 4.01 15.22
C THR A 59 -16.34 4.04 15.15
N ALA A 60 -16.94 3.45 14.10
CA ALA A 60 -18.39 3.37 13.95
C ALA A 60 -19.06 2.66 15.14
N ILE A 61 -18.52 1.52 15.57
CA ILE A 61 -19.05 0.78 16.73
C ILE A 61 -18.89 1.61 18.01
N THR A 62 -17.70 2.19 18.22
CA THR A 62 -17.42 3.04 19.39
C THR A 62 -18.36 4.25 19.45
N SER A 63 -18.62 4.91 18.32
CA SER A 63 -19.53 6.06 18.21
C SER A 63 -20.98 5.69 18.53
N LEU A 64 -21.47 4.54 18.07
CA LEU A 64 -22.84 4.06 18.39
C LEU A 64 -23.04 3.84 19.89
N PHE A 65 -22.04 3.30 20.58
CA PHE A 65 -22.10 3.07 22.02
C PHE A 65 -21.81 4.34 22.83
N ALA A 66 -20.92 5.22 22.36
CA ALA A 66 -20.59 6.47 23.03
C ALA A 66 -21.77 7.45 23.06
N MET A 67 -22.62 7.47 22.03
CA MET A 67 -23.79 8.35 21.97
C MET A 67 -24.97 7.86 22.84
N ASN A 68 -25.01 6.59 23.22
CA ASN A 68 -26.11 6.00 24.00
C ASN A 68 -25.87 5.94 25.52
N LEU A 69 -24.68 6.33 25.99
CA LEU A 69 -24.33 6.35 27.42
C LEU A 69 -23.91 7.77 27.81
N GLU A 70 -24.79 8.50 28.49
CA GLU A 70 -24.36 9.66 29.29
C GLU A 70 -23.50 9.14 30.46
N LEU A 71 -22.20 9.02 30.20
CA LEU A 71 -21.19 8.60 31.17
C LEU A 71 -20.95 9.77 32.13
N SER A 72 -21.80 9.93 33.13
CA SER A 72 -21.57 10.91 34.21
C SER A 72 -20.63 10.28 35.25
N PRO A 73 -19.36 10.72 35.36
CA PRO A 73 -18.40 10.10 36.26
C PRO A 73 -18.70 10.56 37.70
N GLY A 74 -19.10 9.64 38.57
CA GLY A 74 -19.15 9.88 40.01
C GLY A 74 -20.52 9.82 40.69
N VAL A 75 -21.60 9.43 40.02
CA VAL A 75 -22.92 9.26 40.66
C VAL A 75 -23.20 7.77 40.90
N GLN A 76 -23.34 7.39 42.17
CA GLN A 76 -23.80 6.07 42.62
C GLN A 76 -25.21 5.83 42.08
N GLY A 77 -25.36 5.17 40.92
CA GLY A 77 -26.69 4.69 40.51
C GLY A 77 -26.94 4.31 39.07
N GLN A 78 -26.34 4.92 38.03
CA GLN A 78 -26.80 4.63 36.66
C GLN A 78 -25.70 4.66 35.59
N GLY A 79 -25.69 3.59 34.77
CA GLY A 79 -24.90 3.41 33.55
C GLY A 79 -23.82 2.32 33.67
N PRO A 80 -23.84 1.24 32.86
CA PRO A 80 -22.83 0.17 32.93
C PRO A 80 -21.50 0.60 32.29
N TYR A 81 -20.80 1.56 32.91
CA TYR A 81 -19.48 2.07 32.52
C TYR A 81 -18.47 0.94 32.23
N TRP A 82 -18.47 -0.10 33.07
CA TRP A 82 -17.62 -1.27 32.90
C TRP A 82 -17.92 -2.04 31.61
N GLN A 83 -19.20 -2.20 31.25
CA GLN A 83 -19.57 -2.91 30.02
C GLN A 83 -19.14 -2.13 28.77
N PHE A 84 -19.23 -0.80 28.81
CA PHE A 84 -18.74 0.05 27.73
C PHE A 84 -17.23 -0.12 27.48
N ILE A 85 -16.42 -0.09 28.56
CA ILE A 85 -14.98 -0.31 28.46
C ILE A 85 -14.68 -1.70 27.91
N VAL A 86 -15.33 -2.74 28.42
CA VAL A 86 -15.10 -4.12 27.97
C VAL A 86 -15.45 -4.28 26.48
N VAL A 87 -16.61 -3.77 26.04
CA VAL A 87 -17.03 -3.85 24.63
C VAL A 87 -16.06 -3.06 23.74
N SER A 88 -15.63 -1.87 24.15
CA SER A 88 -14.66 -1.05 23.40
C SER A 88 -13.31 -1.76 23.24
N VAL A 89 -12.78 -2.33 24.33
CA VAL A 89 -11.50 -3.07 24.31
C VAL A 89 -11.60 -4.34 23.46
N VAL A 90 -12.68 -5.11 23.61
CA VAL A 90 -12.91 -6.33 22.82
C VAL A 90 -13.05 -6.00 21.33
N CYS A 91 -13.75 -4.91 20.99
CA CYS A 91 -13.93 -4.48 19.60
C CYS A 91 -12.60 -4.03 18.97
N CYS A 92 -11.77 -3.32 19.74
CA CYS A 92 -10.43 -2.92 19.31
C CYS A 92 -9.52 -4.15 19.07
N LEU A 93 -9.54 -5.13 19.97
CA LEU A 93 -8.80 -6.39 19.81
C LEU A 93 -9.31 -7.21 18.60
N ALA A 94 -10.63 -7.30 18.42
CA ALA A 94 -11.23 -8.01 17.29
C ALA A 94 -10.84 -7.37 15.95
N ALA A 95 -10.84 -6.04 15.87
CA ALA A 95 -10.43 -5.33 14.67
C ALA A 95 -8.92 -5.43 14.41
N ALA A 96 -8.07 -5.42 15.45
CA ALA A 96 -6.65 -5.73 15.32
C ALA A 96 -6.42 -7.16 14.80
N PHE A 97 -7.26 -8.11 15.23
CA PHE A 97 -7.23 -9.48 14.73
C PHE A 97 -7.68 -9.59 13.26
N ILE A 98 -8.73 -8.87 12.87
CA ILE A 98 -9.18 -8.78 11.47
C ILE A 98 -8.09 -8.13 10.60
N PHE A 99 -7.47 -7.05 11.07
CA PHE A 99 -6.39 -6.37 10.35
C PHE A 99 -5.17 -7.29 10.17
N THR A 100 -4.74 -7.99 11.23
CA THR A 100 -3.66 -8.98 11.12
C THR A 100 -4.04 -10.15 10.21
N GLY A 101 -5.29 -10.62 10.24
CA GLY A 101 -5.81 -11.62 9.30
C GLY A 101 -5.75 -11.18 7.84
N VAL A 102 -6.18 -9.94 7.54
CA VAL A 102 -6.09 -9.35 6.20
C VAL A 102 -4.63 -9.22 5.76
N MET A 103 -3.75 -8.78 6.66
CA MET A 103 -2.30 -8.70 6.38
C MET A 103 -1.70 -10.08 6.09
N VAL A 104 -2.03 -11.11 6.88
CA VAL A 104 -1.56 -12.48 6.68
C VAL A 104 -2.10 -13.05 5.37
N TYR A 105 -3.38 -12.80 5.05
CA TYR A 105 -3.97 -13.21 3.78
C TYR A 105 -3.28 -12.56 2.57
N CYS A 106 -2.98 -11.25 2.65
CA CYS A 106 -2.21 -10.54 1.63
C CYS A 106 -0.79 -11.12 1.47
N ARG A 107 -0.14 -11.52 2.56
CA ARG A 107 1.16 -12.22 2.50
C ARG A 107 1.05 -13.62 1.89
N TRP A 108 -0.01 -14.36 2.22
CA TRP A 108 -0.20 -15.74 1.74
C TRP A 108 -0.46 -15.81 0.23
N LYS A 109 -1.18 -14.83 -0.32
CA LYS A 109 -1.45 -14.72 -1.75
C LYS A 109 -0.23 -14.27 -2.58
N ARG A 110 0.95 -14.06 -1.98
CA ARG A 110 2.18 -13.58 -2.67
C ARG A 110 1.95 -12.34 -3.54
N LEU A 111 1.01 -11.47 -3.15
CA LEU A 111 0.92 -10.10 -3.64
C LEU A 111 1.94 -9.18 -2.93
N ILE A 112 2.72 -9.78 -2.03
CA ILE A 112 3.74 -9.21 -1.15
C ILE A 112 4.98 -10.09 -1.20
#